data_AF-C2G060-F1
#
_entry.id   AF-C2G060-F1
#
_cell.length_a   1.000
_cell.length_b   1.000
_cell.length_c   1.000
_cell.angle_alpha   90.00
_cell.angle_beta   90.00
_cell.angle_gamma   90.00
#
_symmetry.space_group_name_H-M   'P 1'
#
loop_
_entity.id
_entity.type
_entity.pdbx_description
1 polymer ?
#
loop_
_entity_poly.entity_id
_entity_poly.type
_entity_poly.pdbx_seq_one_letter_code
_entity_poly.pdbx_strand_id
1 'polypeptide(L)'
;EKRKKQALLGIQYGMDPNSPDYFTWNTKSSQPLVDAAYLVQSFMRAPKALWEPLPAGTKANVIKELKGLRRIKPNESNWLLFAAMTETFLYKIGEECVREKIDYAIHKFDQDWYVGDGWYSDGASFSFDHYNGYVIHSMLVDVLRENIPADKKYQTLYDRAYKRMQRYAHHLDRMISPDGYFVVVGRSSTYRNAAFQPLAQLILEQKLPEDLTYGQLRASLTAVKRHVFVEGTFSAKGWLTMGLVGDRQSNLADYYTNAGSMYMASLSFLPLGLPADHEFWTTPAQEWTSRKAWKGEPFPKDYHVTY
;
A
#
# COMPACT_ATOMS: atom_id res chain seq x y z
N GLU A 1 -19.02 -11.79 6.06
CA GLU A 1 -19.73 -11.43 7.31
C GLU A 1 -18.89 -11.35 8.59
N LYS A 2 -18.41 -12.45 9.20
CA LYS A 2 -17.72 -12.40 10.52
C LYS A 2 -16.55 -11.39 10.59
N ARG A 3 -15.63 -11.44 9.61
CA ARG A 3 -14.44 -10.55 9.57
C ARG A 3 -14.80 -9.08 9.38
N LYS A 4 -15.81 -8.78 8.54
CA LYS A 4 -16.35 -7.42 8.36
C LYS A 4 -16.89 -6.87 9.68
N LYS A 5 -17.69 -7.65 10.41
CA LYS A 5 -18.21 -7.26 11.73
C LYS A 5 -17.08 -6.97 12.73
N GLN A 6 -16.05 -7.82 12.77
CA GLN A 6 -14.89 -7.61 13.64
C GLN A 6 -14.13 -6.33 13.28
N ALA A 7 -13.92 -6.05 11.99
CA ALA A 7 -13.26 -4.82 11.55
C ALA A 7 -14.06 -3.57 11.96
N LEU A 8 -15.37 -3.57 11.73
CA LEU A 8 -16.26 -2.46 12.12
C LEU A 8 -16.25 -2.23 13.64
N LEU A 9 -16.28 -3.30 14.44
CA LEU A 9 -16.18 -3.18 15.91
C LEU A 9 -14.81 -2.65 16.34
N GLY A 10 -13.72 -3.15 15.74
CA GLY A 10 -12.37 -2.66 16.02
C GLY A 10 -12.22 -1.16 15.73
N ILE A 11 -12.80 -0.67 14.64
CA ILE A 11 -12.84 0.76 14.33
C ILE A 11 -13.68 1.53 15.36
N GLN A 12 -14.87 1.02 15.73
CA GLN A 12 -15.73 1.68 16.71
C GLN A 12 -15.04 1.83 18.07
N TYR A 13 -14.46 0.75 18.60
CA TYR A 13 -13.76 0.78 19.87
C TYR A 13 -12.45 1.57 19.81
N GLY A 14 -11.71 1.50 18.69
CA GLY A 14 -10.49 2.26 18.47
C GLY A 14 -10.70 3.78 18.32
N MET A 15 -11.95 4.21 18.08
CA MET A 15 -12.33 5.61 17.91
C MET A 15 -13.14 6.15 19.09
N ASP A 16 -13.49 5.33 20.08
CA ASP A 16 -14.23 5.76 21.27
C ASP A 16 -13.24 6.14 22.40
N PRO A 17 -13.13 7.40 22.81
CA PRO A 17 -12.20 7.83 23.86
C PRO A 17 -12.49 7.22 25.24
N ASN A 18 -13.67 6.62 25.45
CA ASN A 18 -14.01 5.92 26.69
C ASN A 18 -13.73 4.41 26.62
N SER A 19 -13.36 3.90 25.45
CA SER A 19 -13.04 2.48 25.26
C SER A 19 -11.64 2.17 25.78
N PRO A 20 -11.43 1.02 26.46
CA PRO A 20 -10.08 0.55 26.80
C PRO A 20 -9.23 0.23 25.57
N ASP A 21 -9.86 0.02 24.41
CA ASP A 21 -9.20 -0.23 23.13
C ASP A 21 -9.02 1.05 22.29
N TYR A 22 -9.25 2.23 22.87
CA TYR A 22 -9.06 3.50 22.18
C TYR A 22 -7.64 3.61 21.60
N PHE A 23 -7.53 3.92 20.31
CA PHE A 23 -6.22 4.02 19.68
C PHE A 23 -5.48 5.26 20.17
N THR A 24 -4.16 5.20 20.05
CA THR A 24 -3.23 6.22 20.54
C THR A 24 -3.15 7.44 19.62
N TRP A 25 -4.29 8.07 19.33
CA TRP A 25 -4.39 9.21 18.40
C TRP A 25 -3.69 10.47 18.88
N ASN A 26 -3.71 10.73 20.19
CA ASN A 26 -3.12 11.90 20.81
C ASN A 26 -1.90 11.52 21.66
N THR A 27 -0.79 11.18 21.00
CA THR A 27 0.50 10.90 21.66
C THR A 27 1.60 11.83 21.16
N LYS A 28 2.76 11.76 21.83
CA LYS A 28 4.01 12.42 21.38
C LYS A 28 4.61 11.77 20.13
N SER A 29 4.14 10.58 19.74
CA SER A 29 4.59 9.91 18.52
C SER A 29 3.92 10.52 17.29
N SER A 30 4.66 10.56 16.19
CA SER A 30 4.13 10.94 14.87
C SER A 30 3.52 9.76 14.11
N GLN A 31 3.69 8.53 14.61
CA GLN A 31 3.20 7.30 14.00
C GLN A 31 1.68 7.26 13.73
N PRO A 32 0.80 7.86 14.56
CA PRO A 32 -0.63 7.88 14.27
C PRO A 32 -1.02 8.48 12.92
N LEU A 33 -0.17 9.33 12.32
CA LEU A 33 -0.38 9.82 10.95
C LEU A 33 -0.30 8.70 9.91
N VAL A 34 0.66 7.79 10.07
CA VAL A 34 0.85 6.62 9.20
C VAL A 34 -0.34 5.67 9.33
N ASP A 35 -0.72 5.38 10.58
CA ASP A 35 -1.82 4.46 10.88
C ASP A 35 -3.16 5.01 10.35
N ALA A 36 -3.39 6.33 10.51
CA ALA A 36 -4.54 7.01 9.94
C ALA A 36 -4.58 6.93 8.41
N ALA A 37 -3.45 7.11 7.73
CA ALA A 37 -3.39 7.07 6.27
C ALA A 37 -3.82 5.69 5.73
N TYR A 38 -3.33 4.60 6.31
CA TYR A 38 -3.78 3.25 5.90
C TYR A 38 -5.23 2.98 6.28
N LEU A 39 -5.69 3.48 7.44
CA LEU A 39 -7.08 3.36 7.83
C LEU A 39 -8.01 4.04 6.82
N VAL A 40 -7.75 5.30 6.45
CA VAL A 40 -8.62 6.01 5.51
C VAL A 40 -8.46 5.51 4.08
N GLN A 41 -7.28 5.00 3.70
CA GLN A 41 -7.12 4.31 2.42
C GLN A 41 -8.04 3.08 2.36
N SER A 42 -8.20 2.34 3.46
CA SER A 42 -9.17 1.23 3.53
C SER A 42 -10.62 1.70 3.39
N PHE A 43 -10.98 2.85 3.98
CA PHE A 43 -12.30 3.46 3.82
C PHE A 43 -12.59 3.86 2.37
N MET A 44 -11.60 4.42 1.67
CA MET A 44 -11.75 4.78 0.26
C MET A 44 -11.80 3.57 -0.67
N ARG A 45 -11.05 2.51 -0.37
CA ARG A 45 -11.07 1.26 -1.14
C ARG A 45 -12.37 0.46 -0.98
N ALA A 46 -13.00 0.50 0.20
CA ALA A 46 -14.19 -0.29 0.49
C ALA A 46 -15.26 0.48 1.31
N PRO A 47 -15.80 1.61 0.80
CA PRO A 47 -16.66 2.51 1.57
C PRO A 47 -17.93 1.81 2.09
N LYS A 48 -18.59 1.02 1.24
CA LYS A 48 -19.79 0.22 1.59
C LYS A 48 -19.53 -0.82 2.69
N ALA A 49 -18.29 -1.26 2.84
CA ALA A 49 -17.93 -2.30 3.81
C ALA A 49 -17.41 -1.71 5.12
N LEU A 50 -16.63 -0.64 5.06
CA LEU A 50 -15.81 -0.15 6.18
C LEU A 50 -16.15 1.26 6.66
N TRP A 51 -16.75 2.12 5.82
CA TRP A 51 -17.06 3.50 6.20
C TRP A 51 -18.56 3.74 6.36
N GLU A 52 -19.35 3.51 5.31
CA GLU A 52 -20.80 3.75 5.28
C GLU A 52 -21.53 3.10 6.47
N PRO A 53 -21.23 1.84 6.86
CA PRO A 53 -21.91 1.19 7.97
C PRO A 53 -21.52 1.70 9.37
N LEU A 54 -20.49 2.55 9.51
CA LEU A 54 -20.09 3.05 10.81
C LEU A 54 -21.18 3.97 11.40
N PRO A 55 -21.45 3.90 12.72
CA PRO A 55 -22.33 4.84 13.40
C PRO A 55 -21.86 6.29 13.23
N ALA A 56 -22.80 7.24 13.23
CA ALA A 56 -22.50 8.65 13.08
C ALA A 56 -21.50 9.17 14.13
N GLY A 57 -21.61 8.72 15.39
CA GLY A 57 -20.66 9.08 16.45
C GLY A 57 -19.24 8.59 16.17
N THR A 58 -19.08 7.36 15.66
CA THR A 58 -17.77 6.84 15.26
C THR A 58 -17.19 7.63 14.10
N LYS A 59 -18.00 7.97 13.08
CA LYS A 59 -17.55 8.81 11.95
C LYS A 59 -17.09 10.20 12.43
N ALA A 60 -17.84 10.81 13.36
CA ALA A 60 -17.46 12.09 13.96
C ALA A 60 -16.12 12.01 14.71
N ASN A 61 -15.89 10.92 15.45
CA ASN A 61 -14.61 10.69 16.12
C ASN A 61 -13.47 10.49 15.10
N VAL A 62 -13.67 9.71 14.04
CA VAL A 62 -12.67 9.58 12.95
C VAL A 62 -12.30 10.97 12.41
N ILE A 63 -13.29 11.79 12.05
CA ILE A 63 -13.06 13.13 11.49
C ILE A 63 -12.28 14.00 12.48
N LYS A 64 -12.68 13.99 13.76
CA LYS A 64 -12.01 14.74 14.82
C LYS A 64 -10.53 14.33 14.95
N GLU A 65 -10.25 13.03 15.03
CA GLU A 65 -8.88 12.55 15.19
C GLU A 65 -8.03 12.86 13.95
N LEU A 66 -8.56 12.67 12.74
CA LEU A 66 -7.88 13.05 11.49
C LEU A 66 -7.52 14.54 11.45
N LYS A 67 -8.46 15.43 11.79
CA LYS A 67 -8.18 16.88 11.88
C LYS A 67 -7.14 17.16 12.98
N GLY A 68 -7.18 16.43 14.09
CA GLY A 68 -6.21 16.53 15.18
C GLY A 68 -4.79 16.13 14.79
N LEU A 69 -4.62 15.22 13.81
CA LEU A 69 -3.30 14.81 13.29
C LEU A 69 -2.61 15.93 12.50
N ARG A 70 -3.29 17.03 12.15
CA ARG A 70 -2.68 18.18 11.47
C ARG A 70 -1.52 18.80 12.25
N ARG A 71 -1.44 18.57 13.57
CA ARG A 71 -0.31 18.96 14.43
C ARG A 71 1.00 18.26 14.08
N ILE A 72 0.95 17.12 13.41
CA ILE A 72 2.14 16.37 12.98
C ILE A 72 2.64 16.99 11.68
N LYS A 73 3.86 17.54 11.71
CA LYS A 73 4.58 17.93 10.51
C LYS A 73 5.18 16.67 9.87
N PRO A 74 4.76 16.28 8.66
CA PRO A 74 5.34 15.14 7.98
C PRO A 74 6.80 15.41 7.59
N ASN A 75 7.62 14.36 7.57
CA ASN A 75 8.97 14.43 7.03
C ASN A 75 8.93 14.58 5.50
N GLU A 76 10.00 15.14 4.92
CA GLU A 76 10.20 15.26 3.47
C GLU A 76 10.51 13.90 2.81
N SER A 77 9.50 13.03 2.79
CA SER A 77 9.52 11.68 2.23
C SER A 77 8.09 11.20 1.94
N ASN A 78 7.87 9.88 1.82
CA ASN A 78 6.56 9.23 1.76
C ASN A 78 5.58 9.68 2.86
N TRP A 79 6.07 10.28 3.95
CA TRP A 79 5.24 10.88 4.99
C TRP A 79 4.32 11.99 4.47
N LEU A 80 4.70 12.69 3.39
CA LEU A 80 3.81 13.66 2.74
C LEU A 80 2.55 12.99 2.18
N LEU A 81 2.66 11.76 1.67
CA LEU A 81 1.50 11.00 1.18
C LEU A 81 0.58 10.55 2.31
N PHE A 82 1.09 10.29 3.52
CA PHE A 82 0.22 9.99 4.66
C PHE A 82 -0.67 11.20 5.01
N ALA A 83 -0.09 12.40 5.05
CA ALA A 83 -0.85 13.63 5.25
C ALA A 83 -1.84 13.86 4.10
N ALA A 84 -1.40 13.75 2.85
CA ALA A 84 -2.27 13.92 1.68
C ALA A 84 -3.43 12.92 1.66
N MET A 85 -3.19 11.67 2.05
CA MET A 85 -4.20 10.62 2.14
C MET A 85 -5.28 10.96 3.17
N THR A 86 -4.89 11.43 4.36
CA THR A 86 -5.85 11.87 5.40
C THR A 86 -6.70 13.06 4.97
N GLU A 87 -6.09 14.08 4.34
CA GLU A 87 -6.82 15.26 3.87
C GLU A 87 -7.69 14.94 2.64
N THR A 88 -7.25 14.03 1.77
CA THR A 88 -8.03 13.54 0.64
C THR A 88 -9.29 12.81 1.10
N PHE A 89 -9.19 11.99 2.13
CA PHE A 89 -10.36 11.34 2.69
C PHE A 89 -11.35 12.34 3.27
N LEU A 90 -10.88 13.35 4.03
CA LEU A 90 -11.72 14.43 4.54
C LEU A 90 -12.45 15.14 3.38
N TYR A 91 -11.74 15.50 2.31
CA TYR A 91 -12.35 16.07 1.10
C TYR A 91 -13.43 15.15 0.52
N LYS A 92 -13.14 13.85 0.34
CA LYS A 92 -14.04 12.88 -0.27
C LYS A 92 -15.37 12.73 0.49
N ILE A 93 -15.35 12.85 1.81
CA ILE A 93 -16.56 12.74 2.64
C ILE A 93 -17.28 14.09 2.85
N GLY A 94 -16.84 15.16 2.21
CA GLY A 94 -17.44 16.49 2.30
C GLY A 94 -16.96 17.32 3.49
N GLU A 95 -15.90 16.91 4.17
CA GLU A 95 -15.27 17.67 5.26
C GLU A 95 -14.23 18.65 4.74
N GLU A 96 -13.97 19.70 5.51
CA GLU A 96 -12.91 20.66 5.22
C GLU A 96 -11.53 19.97 5.22
N CYS A 97 -10.86 20.01 4.07
CA CYS A 97 -9.50 19.51 3.89
C CYS A 97 -8.48 20.65 3.80
N VAL A 98 -7.23 20.39 4.17
CA VAL A 98 -6.10 21.29 3.90
C VAL A 98 -5.52 20.97 2.53
N ARG A 99 -6.04 21.65 1.49
CA ARG A 99 -5.65 21.42 0.09
C ARG A 99 -4.15 21.53 -0.16
N GLU A 100 -3.48 22.48 0.51
CA GLU A 100 -2.04 22.69 0.38
C GLU A 100 -1.22 21.42 0.68
N LYS A 101 -1.63 20.61 1.67
CA LYS A 101 -0.92 19.35 1.99
C LYS A 101 -1.03 18.32 0.86
N ILE A 102 -2.18 18.29 0.17
CA ILE A 102 -2.42 17.41 -0.98
C ILE A 102 -1.57 17.89 -2.17
N ASP A 103 -1.69 19.16 -2.52
CA ASP A 103 -0.96 19.78 -3.64
C ASP A 103 0.56 19.71 -3.45
N TYR A 104 1.05 19.97 -2.23
CA TYR A 104 2.48 19.89 -1.90
C TYR A 104 3.01 18.47 -2.09
N ALA A 105 2.36 17.46 -1.51
CA ALA A 105 2.78 16.06 -1.67
C ALA A 105 2.82 15.66 -3.14
N ILE A 106 1.76 15.96 -3.91
CA ILE A 106 1.69 15.65 -5.35
C ILE A 106 2.84 16.32 -6.09
N HIS A 107 3.10 17.61 -5.82
CA HIS A 107 4.19 18.35 -6.48
C HIS A 107 5.55 17.72 -6.18
N LYS A 108 5.86 17.41 -4.92
CA LYS A 108 7.12 16.76 -4.53
C LYS A 108 7.33 15.45 -5.25
N PHE A 109 6.31 14.58 -5.28
CA PHE A 109 6.43 13.28 -5.94
C PHE A 109 6.50 13.39 -7.47
N ASP A 110 5.73 14.28 -8.08
CA ASP A 110 5.65 14.37 -9.53
C ASP A 110 6.81 15.13 -10.18
N GLN A 111 7.34 16.16 -9.50
CA GLN A 111 8.36 17.07 -10.05
C GLN A 111 9.75 16.81 -9.45
N ASP A 112 9.85 16.69 -8.13
CA ASP A 112 11.16 16.69 -7.46
C ASP A 112 11.73 15.28 -7.25
N TRP A 113 10.85 14.30 -6.98
CA TRP A 113 11.25 12.98 -6.48
C TRP A 113 10.98 11.84 -7.46
N TYR A 114 10.43 12.10 -8.63
CA TYR A 114 10.40 11.10 -9.68
C TYR A 114 11.79 10.97 -10.30
N VAL A 115 12.46 9.83 -10.07
CA VAL A 115 13.83 9.63 -10.58
C VAL A 115 13.86 9.09 -12.01
N GLY A 116 12.75 8.52 -12.47
CA GLY A 116 12.64 7.90 -13.79
C GLY A 116 12.29 6.42 -13.71
N ASP A 117 11.89 5.86 -14.87
CA ASP A 117 11.61 4.43 -15.06
C ASP A 117 10.66 3.81 -14.02
N GLY A 118 9.68 4.56 -13.51
CA GLY A 118 8.72 4.09 -12.50
C GLY A 118 9.20 4.15 -11.04
N TRP A 119 10.36 4.75 -10.77
CA TRP A 119 10.89 4.90 -9.40
C TRP A 119 10.74 6.32 -8.87
N TYR A 120 10.48 6.42 -7.57
CA TYR A 120 10.54 7.63 -6.78
C TYR A 120 11.65 7.54 -5.73
N SER A 121 12.30 8.65 -5.41
CA SER A 121 13.45 8.71 -4.50
C SER A 121 13.12 8.54 -3.02
N ASP A 122 11.86 8.76 -2.61
CA ASP A 122 11.45 8.84 -1.21
C ASP A 122 12.13 10.00 -0.43
N GLY A 123 12.32 11.14 -1.11
CA GLY A 123 12.96 12.34 -0.53
C GLY A 123 14.04 12.91 -1.45
N ALA A 124 14.88 13.80 -0.92
CA ALA A 124 15.92 14.47 -1.70
C ALA A 124 17.02 13.54 -2.26
N SER A 125 17.13 12.32 -1.75
CA SER A 125 18.10 11.31 -2.20
C SER A 125 17.40 10.00 -2.45
N PHE A 126 17.83 9.28 -3.49
CA PHE A 126 17.23 8.01 -3.86
C PHE A 126 17.50 6.93 -2.80
N SER A 127 16.42 6.39 -2.23
CA SER A 127 16.45 5.23 -1.34
C SER A 127 16.05 3.98 -2.10
N PHE A 128 16.98 3.04 -2.29
CA PHE A 128 16.67 1.72 -2.85
C PHE A 128 16.10 0.80 -1.76
N ASP A 129 14.83 1.01 -1.47
CA ASP A 129 14.02 0.20 -0.57
C ASP A 129 12.62 -0.06 -1.18
N HIS A 130 11.75 -0.71 -0.40
CA HIS A 130 10.41 -1.09 -0.86
C HIS A 130 9.32 -0.05 -0.59
N TYR A 131 9.64 1.20 -0.22
CA TYR A 131 8.61 2.23 0.02
C TYR A 131 7.88 2.67 -1.25
N ASN A 132 8.49 2.51 -2.43
CA ASN A 132 7.79 2.59 -3.71
C ASN A 132 6.61 1.61 -3.76
N GLY A 133 6.80 0.39 -3.24
CA GLY A 133 5.79 -0.63 -3.09
C GLY A 133 4.82 -0.40 -1.92
N TYR A 134 5.35 -0.19 -0.72
CA TYR A 134 4.56 -0.09 0.50
C TYR A 134 3.61 1.12 0.51
N VAL A 135 4.06 2.25 -0.04
CA VAL A 135 3.38 3.55 0.10
C VAL A 135 3.18 4.23 -1.25
N ILE A 136 4.28 4.58 -1.93
CA ILE A 136 4.31 5.73 -2.83
C ILE A 136 3.35 5.57 -4.01
N HIS A 137 3.50 4.50 -4.80
CA HIS A 137 2.69 4.32 -6.01
C HIS A 137 1.19 4.28 -5.70
N SER A 138 0.79 3.38 -4.81
CA SER A 138 -0.61 3.19 -4.46
C SER A 138 -1.23 4.42 -3.82
N MET A 139 -0.55 5.06 -2.86
CA MET A 139 -1.10 6.24 -2.19
C MET A 139 -1.15 7.45 -3.12
N LEU A 140 -0.13 7.67 -3.95
CA LEU A 140 -0.14 8.78 -4.91
C LEU A 140 -1.26 8.63 -5.94
N VAL A 141 -1.44 7.43 -6.48
CA VAL A 141 -2.52 7.12 -7.43
C VAL A 141 -3.90 7.30 -6.78
N ASP A 142 -4.09 6.79 -5.56
CA ASP A 142 -5.36 6.93 -4.83
C ASP A 142 -5.64 8.42 -4.49
N VAL A 143 -4.64 9.17 -4.02
CA VAL A 143 -4.76 10.61 -3.75
C VAL A 143 -5.14 11.37 -5.02
N LEU A 144 -4.44 11.14 -6.13
CA LEU A 144 -4.73 11.82 -7.39
C LEU A 144 -6.13 11.50 -7.89
N ARG A 145 -6.52 10.21 -7.90
CA ARG A 145 -7.84 9.74 -8.36
C ARG A 145 -8.97 10.45 -7.64
N GLU A 146 -8.89 10.50 -6.31
CA GLU A 146 -9.95 11.02 -5.46
C GLU A 146 -10.07 12.55 -5.52
N ASN A 147 -9.02 13.24 -5.97
CA ASN A 147 -9.02 14.69 -6.13
C ASN A 147 -9.38 15.16 -7.55
N ILE A 148 -9.50 14.28 -8.56
CA ILE A 148 -9.93 14.65 -9.93
C ILE A 148 -11.19 15.54 -9.94
N PRO A 149 -12.25 15.27 -9.15
CA PRO A 149 -13.44 16.12 -9.13
C PRO A 149 -13.20 17.54 -8.61
N ALA A 150 -12.13 17.77 -7.83
CA ALA A 150 -11.80 19.09 -7.30
C ALA A 150 -11.20 20.01 -8.36
N ASP A 151 -10.37 19.46 -9.25
CA ASP A 151 -9.66 20.22 -10.28
C ASP A 151 -9.21 19.26 -11.40
N LYS A 152 -9.50 19.64 -12.66
CA LYS A 152 -9.12 18.86 -13.83
C LYS A 152 -7.60 18.70 -13.98
N LYS A 153 -6.78 19.56 -13.36
CA LYS A 153 -5.31 19.43 -13.36
C LYS A 153 -4.84 18.06 -12.85
N TYR A 154 -5.58 17.45 -11.92
CA TYR A 154 -5.22 16.15 -11.36
C TYR A 154 -5.38 15.00 -12.34
N GLN A 155 -6.19 15.14 -13.40
CA GLN A 155 -6.37 14.07 -14.39
C GLN A 155 -5.05 13.74 -15.10
N THR A 156 -4.34 14.75 -15.61
CA THR A 156 -3.06 14.55 -16.29
C THR A 156 -2.00 13.95 -15.36
N LEU A 157 -2.00 14.39 -14.10
CA LEU A 157 -1.09 13.87 -13.07
C LEU A 157 -1.43 12.42 -12.71
N TYR A 158 -2.71 12.09 -12.59
CA TYR A 158 -3.21 10.74 -12.36
C TYR A 158 -2.79 9.81 -13.49
N ASP A 159 -3.05 10.18 -14.74
CA ASP A 159 -2.73 9.35 -15.91
C ASP A 159 -1.22 9.05 -15.98
N ARG A 160 -0.39 10.04 -15.66
CA ARG A 160 1.07 9.88 -15.60
C ARG A 160 1.52 9.01 -14.43
N ALA A 161 1.02 9.26 -13.22
CA ALA A 161 1.33 8.45 -12.04
C ALA A 161 0.90 6.99 -12.24
N TYR A 162 -0.23 6.76 -12.90
CA TYR A 162 -0.71 5.42 -13.21
C TYR A 162 0.23 4.67 -14.17
N LYS A 163 0.72 5.33 -15.23
CA LYS A 163 1.74 4.76 -16.13
C LYS A 163 3.05 4.44 -15.38
N ARG A 164 3.47 5.31 -14.46
CA ARG A 164 4.63 5.07 -13.60
C ARG A 164 4.44 3.84 -12.70
N MET A 165 3.24 3.65 -12.14
CA MET A 165 2.89 2.46 -11.35
C MET A 165 2.88 1.19 -12.19
N GLN A 166 2.33 1.25 -13.41
CA GLN A 166 2.37 0.15 -14.38
C GLN A 166 3.81 -0.25 -14.72
N ARG A 167 4.69 0.73 -14.94
CA ARG A 167 6.11 0.48 -15.17
C ARG A 167 6.79 -0.17 -13.97
N TYR A 168 6.54 0.32 -12.77
CA TYR A 168 7.07 -0.28 -11.55
C TYR A 168 6.64 -1.75 -11.38
N ALA A 169 5.45 -2.12 -11.87
CA ALA A 169 4.98 -3.50 -11.85
C ALA A 169 5.83 -4.45 -12.71
N HIS A 170 6.42 -3.98 -13.82
CA HIS A 170 7.38 -4.78 -14.60
C HIS A 170 8.61 -5.13 -13.78
N HIS A 171 9.11 -4.19 -12.99
CA HIS A 171 10.25 -4.41 -12.11
C HIS A 171 9.88 -5.33 -10.95
N LEU A 172 8.69 -5.17 -10.35
CA LEU A 172 8.22 -6.06 -9.29
C LEU A 172 8.16 -7.52 -9.77
N ASP A 173 7.63 -7.79 -10.97
CA ASP A 173 7.62 -9.14 -11.54
C ASP A 173 9.04 -9.69 -11.76
N ARG A 174 9.95 -8.86 -12.30
CA ARG A 174 11.35 -9.22 -12.57
C ARG A 174 12.20 -9.40 -11.30
N MET A 175 11.81 -8.79 -10.19
CA MET A 175 12.48 -8.93 -8.89
C MET A 175 12.05 -10.17 -8.09
N ILE A 176 11.18 -11.01 -8.66
CA ILE A 176 10.87 -12.33 -8.09
C ILE A 176 11.82 -13.35 -8.72
N SER A 177 12.60 -14.04 -7.89
CA SER A 177 13.52 -15.09 -8.33
C SER A 177 12.77 -16.27 -8.97
N PRO A 178 13.46 -17.15 -9.71
CA PRO A 178 12.82 -18.34 -10.30
C PRO A 178 12.15 -19.25 -9.27
N ASP A 179 12.65 -19.25 -8.03
CA ASP A 179 12.12 -20.07 -6.94
C ASP A 179 11.06 -19.33 -6.11
N GLY A 180 10.72 -18.10 -6.46
CA GLY A 180 9.67 -17.31 -5.81
C GLY A 180 10.11 -16.51 -4.60
N TYR A 181 11.41 -16.37 -4.35
CA TYR A 181 11.91 -15.40 -3.38
C TYR A 181 11.89 -14.00 -3.99
N PHE A 182 11.72 -12.96 -3.18
CA PHE A 182 11.83 -11.58 -3.64
C PHE A 182 13.04 -10.89 -3.00
N VAL A 183 13.50 -9.82 -3.62
CA VAL A 183 14.68 -9.07 -3.14
C VAL A 183 14.41 -8.47 -1.76
N VAL A 184 15.27 -8.77 -0.78
CA VAL A 184 15.21 -8.20 0.58
C VAL A 184 16.25 -7.09 0.70
N VAL A 185 15.82 -5.85 0.53
CA VAL A 185 16.68 -4.66 0.57
C VAL A 185 16.00 -3.52 1.31
N GLY A 186 16.83 -2.66 1.90
CA GLY A 186 16.38 -1.46 2.58
C GLY A 186 15.65 -1.73 3.90
N ARG A 187 15.11 -0.64 4.45
CA ARG A 187 14.41 -0.62 5.74
C ARG A 187 13.04 -1.29 5.66
N SER A 188 12.50 -1.64 6.83
CA SER A 188 11.15 -2.20 6.97
C SER A 188 10.90 -3.49 6.19
N SER A 189 11.94 -4.31 6.00
CA SER A 189 11.83 -5.64 5.39
C SER A 189 10.82 -6.55 6.11
N THR A 190 10.47 -6.24 7.35
CA THR A 190 9.42 -6.90 8.14
C THR A 190 8.01 -6.73 7.56
N TYR A 191 7.78 -5.82 6.61
CA TYR A 191 6.50 -5.70 5.87
C TYR A 191 6.36 -6.74 4.76
N ARG A 192 7.43 -7.50 4.48
CA ARG A 192 7.41 -8.71 3.65
C ARG A 192 6.86 -8.44 2.25
N ASN A 193 5.82 -9.20 1.89
CA ASN A 193 5.12 -9.17 0.62
C ASN A 193 4.32 -7.88 0.40
N ALA A 194 4.22 -6.96 1.36
CA ALA A 194 3.59 -5.66 1.15
C ALA A 194 4.21 -4.87 -0.02
N ALA A 195 5.47 -5.16 -0.39
CA ALA A 195 6.18 -4.55 -1.51
C ALA A 195 5.41 -4.71 -2.83
N PHE A 196 4.61 -5.77 -2.95
CA PHE A 196 3.80 -6.07 -4.12
C PHE A 196 2.44 -5.36 -4.14
N GLN A 197 2.19 -4.40 -3.24
CA GLN A 197 0.93 -3.65 -3.22
C GLN A 197 0.60 -3.00 -4.58
N PRO A 198 1.52 -2.33 -5.32
CA PRO A 198 1.15 -1.68 -6.58
C PRO A 198 0.69 -2.70 -7.63
N LEU A 199 1.37 -3.84 -7.71
CA LEU A 199 0.99 -4.95 -8.58
C LEU A 199 -0.36 -5.55 -8.17
N ALA A 200 -0.59 -5.72 -6.86
CA ALA A 200 -1.86 -6.17 -6.30
C ALA A 200 -3.02 -5.21 -6.61
N GLN A 201 -2.76 -3.89 -6.59
CA GLN A 201 -3.71 -2.86 -6.95
C GLN A 201 -4.04 -2.85 -8.44
N LEU A 202 -3.03 -2.97 -9.32
CA LEU A 202 -3.25 -3.06 -10.78
C LEU A 202 -4.07 -4.29 -11.16
N ILE A 203 -3.88 -5.42 -10.47
CA ILE A 203 -4.71 -6.63 -10.65
C ILE A 203 -6.17 -6.36 -10.25
N LEU A 204 -6.39 -5.78 -9.06
CA LEU A 204 -7.73 -5.47 -8.56
C LEU A 204 -8.47 -4.50 -9.50
N GLU A 205 -7.75 -3.51 -10.03
CA GLU A 205 -8.30 -2.50 -10.94
C GLU A 205 -8.37 -2.95 -12.40
N GLN A 206 -7.85 -4.14 -12.73
CA GLN A 206 -7.79 -4.69 -14.08
C GLN A 206 -7.04 -3.78 -15.07
N LYS A 207 -5.90 -3.25 -14.65
CA LYS A 207 -5.06 -2.29 -15.40
C LYS A 207 -3.61 -2.74 -15.52
N LEU A 208 -3.38 -4.04 -15.64
CA LEU A 208 -2.04 -4.57 -15.89
C LEU A 208 -1.44 -3.99 -17.18
N PRO A 209 -0.11 -3.81 -17.25
CA PRO A 209 0.60 -3.65 -18.51
C PRO A 209 0.31 -4.83 -19.45
N GLU A 210 0.29 -4.58 -20.77
CA GLU A 210 -0.12 -5.56 -21.79
C GLU A 210 0.73 -6.85 -21.80
N ASP A 211 2.00 -6.75 -21.44
CA ASP A 211 2.93 -7.87 -21.37
C ASP A 211 2.92 -8.59 -20.02
N LEU A 212 2.12 -8.12 -19.05
CA LEU A 212 1.89 -8.80 -17.79
C LEU A 212 0.58 -9.57 -17.75
N THR A 213 0.64 -10.89 -17.61
CA THR A 213 -0.56 -11.75 -17.58
C THR A 213 -1.02 -12.05 -16.16
N TYR A 214 -2.32 -12.30 -15.99
CA TYR A 214 -2.85 -12.76 -14.71
C TYR A 214 -2.27 -14.10 -14.25
N GLY A 215 -2.12 -15.05 -15.16
CA GLY A 215 -1.60 -16.39 -14.87
C GLY A 215 -0.18 -16.36 -14.29
N GLN A 216 0.69 -15.49 -14.82
CA GLN A 216 2.06 -15.38 -14.33
C GLN A 216 2.12 -14.64 -12.99
N LEU A 217 1.35 -13.55 -12.82
CA LEU A 217 1.33 -12.78 -11.58
C LEU A 217 0.72 -13.56 -10.42
N ARG A 218 -0.35 -14.35 -10.67
CA ARG A 218 -0.90 -15.24 -9.65
C ARG A 218 0.13 -16.29 -9.23
N ALA A 219 0.83 -16.90 -10.19
CA ALA A 219 1.83 -17.92 -9.89
C ALA A 219 3.01 -17.36 -9.09
N SER A 220 3.57 -16.22 -9.51
CA SER A 220 4.73 -15.60 -8.85
C SER A 220 4.38 -15.08 -7.45
N LEU A 221 3.25 -14.38 -7.29
CA LEU A 221 2.79 -13.93 -5.97
C LEU A 221 2.43 -15.08 -5.03
N THR A 222 1.94 -16.20 -5.55
CA THR A 222 1.69 -17.41 -4.75
C THR A 222 3.00 -18.00 -4.25
N ALA A 223 4.02 -18.07 -5.11
CA ALA A 223 5.35 -18.55 -4.72
C ALA A 223 5.98 -17.67 -3.63
N VAL A 224 5.93 -16.34 -3.79
CA VAL A 224 6.35 -15.37 -2.74
C VAL A 224 5.62 -15.61 -1.42
N LYS A 225 4.28 -15.72 -1.46
CA LYS A 225 3.47 -15.92 -0.25
C LYS A 225 3.81 -17.24 0.45
N ARG A 226 4.15 -18.31 -0.28
CA ARG A 226 4.58 -19.59 0.32
C ARG A 226 5.89 -19.47 1.10
N HIS A 227 6.82 -18.63 0.66
CA HIS A 227 8.06 -18.36 1.40
C HIS A 227 7.87 -17.41 2.58
N VAL A 228 6.91 -16.49 2.48
CA VAL A 228 6.62 -15.53 3.55
C VAL A 228 5.79 -16.14 4.67
N PHE A 229 4.73 -16.89 4.35
CA PHE A 229 3.78 -17.42 5.33
C PHE A 229 4.12 -18.86 5.72
N VAL A 230 5.29 -19.00 6.35
CA VAL A 230 5.77 -20.25 6.98
C VAL A 230 5.49 -20.24 8.49
N GLU A 231 5.65 -21.39 9.15
CA GLU A 231 5.37 -21.55 10.59
C GLU A 231 6.09 -20.49 11.45
N GLY A 232 7.38 -20.25 11.20
CA GLY A 232 8.20 -19.29 11.95
C GLY A 232 7.75 -17.82 11.83
N THR A 233 6.95 -17.49 10.81
CA THR A 233 6.41 -16.13 10.62
C THR A 233 5.37 -15.78 11.68
N PHE A 234 4.81 -16.77 12.37
CA PHE A 234 3.80 -16.58 13.40
C PHE A 234 4.37 -16.91 14.79
N SER A 235 4.07 -16.04 15.76
CA SER A 235 4.29 -16.32 17.17
C SER A 235 3.40 -17.48 17.65
N ALA A 236 3.70 -18.04 18.83
CA ALA A 236 2.87 -19.07 19.47
C ALA A 236 1.39 -18.65 19.69
N LYS A 237 1.11 -17.33 19.69
CA LYS A 237 -0.24 -16.76 19.81
C LYS A 237 -0.91 -16.47 18.45
N GLY A 238 -0.26 -16.81 17.34
CA GLY A 238 -0.77 -16.61 15.98
C GLY A 238 -0.58 -15.21 15.39
N TRP A 239 0.19 -14.32 16.05
CA TRP A 239 0.53 -12.99 15.51
C TRP A 239 1.76 -13.05 14.60
N LEU A 240 1.80 -12.20 13.57
CA LEU A 240 3.01 -12.05 12.74
C LEU A 240 4.17 -11.55 13.60
N THR A 241 5.34 -12.19 13.45
CA THR A 241 6.57 -11.83 14.16
C THR A 241 7.21 -10.56 13.57
N MET A 242 8.06 -9.88 14.33
CA MET A 242 8.80 -8.69 13.88
C MET A 242 10.06 -9.04 13.08
N GLY A 243 9.95 -9.97 12.15
CA GLY A 243 11.01 -10.36 11.22
C GLY A 243 10.45 -10.62 9.82
N LEU A 244 11.28 -11.11 8.89
CA LEU A 244 10.81 -11.46 7.55
C LEU A 244 10.04 -12.80 7.57
N VAL A 245 10.66 -13.84 8.14
CA VAL A 245 10.12 -15.22 8.26
C VAL A 245 10.35 -15.84 9.64
N GLY A 246 10.64 -15.03 10.66
CA GLY A 246 10.98 -15.52 11.99
C GLY A 246 11.28 -14.43 13.01
N ASP A 247 11.07 -14.73 14.29
CA ASP A 247 11.43 -13.85 15.41
C ASP A 247 12.95 -13.67 15.60
N ARG A 248 13.76 -14.66 15.20
CA ARG A 248 15.23 -14.57 15.13
C ARG A 248 15.75 -13.44 14.24
N GLN A 249 14.88 -12.82 13.45
CA GLN A 249 15.17 -11.67 12.58
C GLN A 249 14.63 -10.35 13.16
N SER A 250 14.42 -10.27 14.47
CA SER A 250 13.91 -9.06 15.14
C SER A 250 14.77 -7.82 14.93
N ASN A 251 16.05 -8.00 14.58
CA ASN A 251 16.96 -6.91 14.23
C ASN A 251 16.59 -6.18 12.92
N LEU A 252 15.67 -6.73 12.11
CA LEU A 252 15.15 -6.08 10.91
C LEU A 252 14.05 -5.05 11.22
N ALA A 253 13.50 -5.06 12.43
CA ALA A 253 12.44 -4.15 12.84
C ALA A 253 13.02 -2.75 13.07
N ASP A 254 12.43 -1.75 12.42
CA ASP A 254 12.75 -0.35 12.67
C ASP A 254 12.23 0.09 14.06
N TYR A 255 12.79 1.18 14.61
CA TYR A 255 12.41 1.70 15.94
C TYR A 255 10.92 2.04 16.12
N TYR A 256 10.19 2.27 15.02
CA TYR A 256 8.74 2.56 14.99
C TYR A 256 7.89 1.31 14.72
N THR A 257 8.52 0.18 14.40
CA THR A 257 7.83 -1.05 14.05
C THR A 257 7.10 -1.61 15.27
N ASN A 258 5.84 -2.00 15.07
CA ASN A 258 5.05 -2.67 16.09
C ASN A 258 4.28 -3.87 15.48
N ALA A 259 3.56 -4.61 16.34
CA ALA A 259 2.79 -5.77 15.93
C ALA A 259 1.75 -5.45 14.84
N GLY A 260 1.13 -4.26 14.91
CA GLY A 260 0.20 -3.78 13.89
C GLY A 260 0.86 -3.56 12.54
N SER A 261 2.08 -3.00 12.52
CA SER A 261 2.85 -2.76 11.29
C SER A 261 3.13 -4.05 10.52
N MET A 262 3.18 -5.21 11.18
CA MET A 262 3.39 -6.50 10.49
C MET A 262 2.24 -6.85 9.53
N TYR A 263 1.04 -6.33 9.79
CA TYR A 263 -0.13 -6.58 8.96
C TYR A 263 -0.17 -5.72 7.69
N MET A 264 0.83 -4.88 7.47
CA MET A 264 1.16 -4.32 6.14
C MET A 264 1.28 -5.42 5.07
N ALA A 265 1.67 -6.64 5.46
CA ALA A 265 1.66 -7.81 4.60
C ALA A 265 0.31 -8.06 3.88
N SER A 266 -0.80 -7.56 4.43
CA SER A 266 -2.14 -7.61 3.83
C SER A 266 -2.27 -6.83 2.53
N LEU A 267 -1.43 -5.83 2.28
CA LEU A 267 -1.54 -4.94 1.11
C LEU A 267 -1.36 -5.68 -0.23
N SER A 268 -0.65 -6.81 -0.26
CA SER A 268 -0.53 -7.63 -1.48
C SER A 268 -1.73 -8.57 -1.74
N PHE A 269 -2.73 -8.55 -0.87
CA PHE A 269 -3.95 -9.36 -0.98
C PHE A 269 -5.13 -8.58 -1.56
N LEU A 270 -4.92 -7.35 -2.08
CA LEU A 270 -5.93 -6.57 -2.78
C LEU A 270 -6.71 -7.37 -3.86
N PRO A 271 -6.09 -8.30 -4.63
CA PRO A 271 -6.82 -9.13 -5.60
C PRO A 271 -7.98 -9.94 -5.00
N LEU A 272 -8.00 -10.21 -3.69
CA LEU A 272 -9.14 -10.87 -3.03
C LEU A 272 -10.45 -10.08 -3.12
N GLY A 273 -10.40 -8.80 -3.55
CA GLY A 273 -11.58 -8.02 -3.90
C GLY A 273 -12.22 -8.39 -5.25
N LEU A 274 -11.57 -9.22 -6.07
CA LEU A 274 -12.09 -9.68 -7.36
C LEU A 274 -13.17 -10.76 -7.18
N PRO A 275 -14.17 -10.84 -8.09
CA PRO A 275 -15.12 -11.96 -8.16
C PRO A 275 -14.40 -13.32 -8.25
N ALA A 276 -14.99 -14.38 -7.69
CA ALA A 276 -14.38 -15.71 -7.64
C ALA A 276 -14.15 -16.36 -9.02
N ASP A 277 -14.92 -15.95 -10.02
CA ASP A 277 -14.86 -16.38 -11.42
C ASP A 277 -13.98 -15.48 -12.31
N HIS A 278 -13.40 -14.40 -11.76
CA HIS A 278 -12.53 -13.48 -12.50
C HIS A 278 -11.32 -14.20 -13.11
N GLU A 279 -10.86 -13.75 -14.29
CA GLU A 279 -9.73 -14.35 -15.03
C GLU A 279 -8.45 -14.48 -14.21
N PHE A 280 -8.24 -13.60 -13.23
CA PHE A 280 -7.14 -13.72 -12.28
C PHE A 280 -7.10 -15.07 -11.56
N TRP A 281 -8.26 -15.61 -11.21
CA TRP A 281 -8.38 -16.89 -10.50
C TRP A 281 -8.49 -18.09 -11.44
N THR A 282 -9.01 -17.90 -12.65
CA THR A 282 -9.35 -19.01 -13.56
C THR A 282 -8.29 -19.25 -14.65
N THR A 283 -7.52 -18.23 -15.04
CA THR A 283 -6.42 -18.38 -16.02
C THR A 283 -5.42 -19.43 -15.53
N PRO A 284 -4.96 -20.38 -16.38
CA PRO A 284 -3.93 -21.34 -15.99
C PRO A 284 -2.66 -20.65 -15.45
N ALA A 285 -1.97 -21.30 -14.52
CA ALA A 285 -0.70 -20.77 -14.02
C ALA A 285 0.31 -20.68 -15.16
N GLN A 286 1.03 -19.57 -15.24
CA GLN A 286 2.06 -19.33 -16.25
C GLN A 286 3.39 -19.02 -15.57
N GLU A 287 4.48 -19.27 -16.29
CA GLU A 287 5.82 -18.92 -15.83
C GLU A 287 6.00 -17.40 -15.82
N TRP A 288 6.54 -16.86 -14.72
CA TRP A 288 6.91 -15.44 -14.63
C TRP A 288 8.29 -15.18 -15.22
N THR A 289 8.63 -13.91 -15.41
CA THR A 289 9.80 -13.48 -16.19
C THR A 289 11.09 -14.21 -15.80
N SER A 290 11.42 -14.25 -14.51
CA SER A 290 12.64 -14.92 -14.05
C SER A 290 12.63 -16.43 -14.29
N ARG A 291 11.48 -17.12 -14.14
CA ARG A 291 11.43 -18.57 -14.47
C ARG A 291 11.62 -18.83 -15.95
N LYS A 292 11.02 -18.00 -16.82
CA LYS A 292 11.25 -18.05 -18.27
C LYS A 292 12.73 -17.87 -18.60
N ALA A 293 13.35 -16.85 -18.01
CA ALA A 293 14.77 -16.53 -18.25
C ALA A 293 15.71 -17.70 -17.95
N TRP A 294 15.56 -18.34 -16.78
CA TRP A 294 16.43 -19.45 -16.37
C TRP A 294 16.08 -20.80 -17.00
N LYS A 295 14.98 -20.89 -17.74
CA LYS A 295 14.63 -22.03 -18.59
C LYS A 295 15.01 -21.83 -20.07
N GLY A 296 15.52 -20.65 -20.44
CA GLY A 296 15.79 -20.31 -21.84
C GLY A 296 14.53 -20.05 -22.67
N GLU A 297 13.40 -19.75 -22.02
CA GLU A 297 12.15 -19.39 -22.69
C GLU A 297 12.13 -17.90 -23.06
N PRO A 298 11.45 -17.50 -24.16
CA PRO A 298 11.36 -16.11 -24.56
C PRO A 298 10.50 -15.28 -23.60
N PHE A 299 10.92 -14.04 -23.37
CA PHE A 299 10.15 -13.00 -22.67
C PHE A 299 10.53 -11.61 -23.22
N PRO A 300 9.68 -10.58 -23.04
CA PRO A 300 9.94 -9.25 -23.59
C PRO A 300 11.23 -8.61 -23.06
N LYS A 301 11.95 -7.93 -23.96
CA LYS A 301 13.07 -7.05 -23.57
C LYS A 301 12.57 -5.92 -22.68
N ASP A 302 13.41 -5.50 -21.76
CA ASP A 302 13.12 -4.41 -20.82
C ASP A 302 13.94 -3.17 -21.19
N TYR A 303 13.27 -2.12 -21.66
CA TYR A 303 13.87 -0.84 -22.03
C TYR A 303 13.42 0.25 -21.05
N HIS A 304 14.30 1.22 -20.81
CA HIS A 304 13.95 2.41 -20.04
C HIS A 304 12.76 3.16 -20.68
N VAL A 305 11.89 3.72 -19.84
CA VAL A 305 10.77 4.55 -20.29
C VAL A 305 10.79 5.94 -19.65
N THR A 306 10.29 6.93 -20.40
CA THR A 306 10.16 8.32 -19.94
C THR A 306 8.67 8.69 -19.89
N TYR A 307 8.19 9.16 -18.73
CA TYR A 307 6.80 9.56 -18.49
C TYR A 307 6.69 10.93 -17.82
#